data_AF-A0A1G1H1W7-F1
#
_entry.id   AF-A0A1G1H1W7-F1
#
_cell.length_a   1.000
_cell.length_b   1.000
_cell.length_c   1.000
_cell.angle_alpha   90.00
_cell.angle_beta   90.00
_cell.angle_gamma   90.00
#
_symmetry.space_group_name_H-M   'P 1'
#
loop_
_entity.id
_entity.type
_entity.pdbx_description
1 polymer ?
#
loop_
_entity_poly.entity_id
_entity_poly.type
_entity_poly.pdbx_seq_one_letter_code
_entity_poly.pdbx_strand_id
1 'polypeptide(L)'
;MRTLFRLLFLGLCLVIDSAVQAQMPLGGQNQTEVLKFLNELPPETMQKVEALGKILQQNLKEGKLTDAQMHEELMSGNLDQKIRGLNPEAGPLLDDIGQAMKNHPNAENLPNLLNGMMGTGQ
;
A
#
# COMPACT_ATOMS: atom_id res chain seq x y z
N MET A 1 17.70 -40.86 -32.69
CA MET A 1 17.99 -40.40 -31.31
C MET A 1 17.57 -38.95 -30.97
N ARG A 2 17.07 -38.10 -31.90
CA ARG A 2 16.62 -36.73 -31.55
C ARG A 2 15.14 -36.59 -31.17
N THR A 3 14.30 -37.56 -31.51
CA THR A 3 12.84 -37.51 -31.25
C THR A 3 12.45 -38.14 -29.91
N LEU A 4 13.22 -39.11 -29.40
CA LEU A 4 12.97 -39.74 -28.11
C LEU A 4 13.24 -38.80 -26.92
N PHE A 5 14.20 -37.88 -27.05
CA PHE A 5 14.53 -36.90 -26.02
C PHE A 5 13.41 -35.86 -25.80
N ARG A 6 12.62 -35.55 -26.82
CA ARG A 6 11.49 -34.60 -26.72
C ARG A 6 10.28 -35.18 -26.01
N LEU A 7 10.03 -36.49 -26.15
CA LEU A 7 8.94 -37.18 -25.46
C LEU A 7 9.26 -37.39 -23.97
N LEU A 8 10.52 -37.64 -23.64
CA LEU A 8 10.98 -37.77 -22.24
C LEU A 8 10.89 -36.43 -21.48
N PHE A 9 11.11 -35.31 -22.18
CA PHE A 9 10.99 -33.98 -21.57
C PHE A 9 9.53 -33.54 -21.38
N LEU A 10 8.61 -33.89 -22.29
CA LEU A 10 7.19 -33.58 -22.13
C LEU A 10 6.49 -34.42 -21.05
N GLY A 11 6.97 -35.65 -20.79
CA GLY A 11 6.42 -36.50 -19.72
C GLY A 11 6.80 -36.04 -18.31
N LEU A 12 7.90 -35.29 -18.15
CA LEU A 12 8.41 -34.88 -16.84
C LEU A 12 7.78 -33.58 -16.31
N CYS A 13 7.18 -32.75 -17.18
CA CYS A 13 6.50 -31.52 -16.75
C CYS A 13 5.12 -31.75 -16.10
N LEU A 14 4.53 -32.95 -16.24
CA LEU A 14 3.17 -33.23 -15.76
C LEU A 14 3.07 -33.58 -14.27
N VAL A 15 4.17 -33.54 -13.51
CA VAL A 15 4.22 -33.95 -12.09
C VAL A 15 4.45 -32.78 -11.12
N ILE A 16 4.43 -31.53 -11.60
CA ILE A 16 4.67 -30.33 -10.75
C ILE A 16 3.50 -29.34 -10.80
N ASP A 17 2.26 -29.81 -10.67
CA ASP A 17 1.11 -28.92 -10.38
C ASP A 17 0.37 -29.32 -9.10
N SER A 18 0.97 -30.20 -8.28
CA SER A 18 0.48 -30.55 -6.95
C SER A 18 1.23 -29.76 -5.88
N ALA A 19 1.17 -28.43 -5.92
CA ALA A 19 1.55 -27.62 -4.77
C ALA A 19 0.75 -26.31 -4.75
N VAL A 20 -0.34 -26.35 -4.00
CA VAL A 20 -0.75 -25.22 -3.15
C VAL A 20 -1.08 -23.95 -3.93
N GLN A 21 -2.23 -23.96 -4.62
CA GLN A 21 -3.07 -22.77 -4.55
C GLN A 21 -3.88 -22.85 -3.26
N ALA A 22 -3.20 -22.60 -2.14
CA ALA A 22 -3.86 -22.00 -0.99
C ALA A 22 -4.31 -20.63 -1.47
N GLN A 23 -5.57 -20.57 -1.93
CA GLN A 23 -6.28 -19.32 -2.13
C GLN A 23 -6.48 -18.73 -0.72
N MET A 24 -5.44 -18.13 -0.15
CA MET A 24 -5.62 -17.15 0.90
C MET A 24 -6.21 -15.91 0.22
N PRO A 25 -7.39 -15.43 0.65
CA PRO A 25 -7.88 -14.14 0.21
C PRO A 25 -7.07 -13.06 0.94
N LEU A 26 -5.83 -12.82 0.52
CA LEU A 26 -4.96 -11.79 1.09
C LEU A 26 -5.20 -10.39 0.49
N GLY A 27 -6.33 -10.17 -0.21
CA GLY A 27 -6.60 -8.89 -0.89
C GLY A 27 -7.97 -8.24 -0.62
N GLY A 28 -8.94 -8.95 -0.01
CA GLY A 28 -10.33 -8.44 0.09
C GLY A 28 -10.68 -7.73 1.40
N GLN A 29 -10.09 -8.16 2.52
CA GLN A 29 -10.41 -7.60 3.83
C GLN A 29 -9.78 -6.21 4.01
N ASN A 30 -8.52 -6.02 3.59
CA ASN A 30 -7.80 -4.78 3.84
C ASN A 30 -8.41 -3.56 3.11
N GLN A 31 -8.83 -3.71 1.85
CA GLN A 31 -9.45 -2.60 1.10
C GLN A 31 -10.82 -2.20 1.64
N THR A 32 -11.67 -3.18 1.98
CA THR A 32 -13.01 -2.91 2.54
C THR A 32 -12.91 -2.25 3.91
N GLU A 33 -11.95 -2.69 4.74
CA GLU A 33 -11.71 -2.10 6.06
C GLU A 33 -11.08 -0.71 5.95
N VAL A 34 -10.19 -0.46 4.99
CA VAL A 34 -9.66 0.89 4.71
C VAL A 34 -10.75 1.82 4.19
N LEU A 35 -11.62 1.37 3.29
CA LEU A 35 -12.74 2.16 2.79
C LEU A 35 -13.77 2.46 3.88
N LYS A 36 -14.09 1.46 4.70
CA LYS A 36 -14.99 1.64 5.84
C LYS A 36 -14.39 2.61 6.86
N PHE A 37 -13.11 2.47 7.15
CA PHE A 37 -12.35 3.37 8.01
C PHE A 37 -12.34 4.81 7.47
N LEU A 38 -12.08 5.00 6.17
CA LEU A 38 -12.15 6.32 5.53
C LEU A 38 -13.54 6.96 5.65
N ASN A 39 -14.61 6.17 5.63
CA ASN A 39 -15.98 6.65 5.84
C ASN A 39 -16.30 6.94 7.32
N GLU A 40 -15.59 6.33 8.26
CA GLU A 40 -15.73 6.56 9.70
C GLU A 40 -14.89 7.75 10.20
N LEU A 41 -13.95 8.25 9.37
CA LEU A 41 -13.19 9.45 9.70
C LEU A 41 -14.09 10.69 9.73
N PRO A 42 -13.85 11.61 10.68
CA PRO A 42 -14.50 12.91 10.65
C PRO A 42 -14.28 13.61 9.30
N PRO A 43 -15.26 14.37 8.78
CA PRO A 43 -15.14 15.04 7.49
C PRO A 43 -13.94 15.99 7.44
N GLU A 44 -13.58 16.62 8.57
CA GLU A 44 -12.38 17.43 8.68
C GLU A 44 -11.10 16.60 8.50
N THR A 45 -11.02 15.41 9.10
CA THR A 45 -9.88 14.49 8.93
C THR A 45 -9.79 13.99 7.49
N MET A 46 -10.93 13.71 6.85
CA MET A 46 -10.97 13.28 5.44
C MET A 46 -10.41 14.36 4.51
N GLN A 47 -10.72 15.64 4.75
CA GLN A 47 -10.13 16.76 4.00
C GLN A 47 -8.60 16.82 4.16
N LYS A 48 -8.08 16.54 5.36
CA LYS A 48 -6.64 16.50 5.63
C LYS A 48 -5.97 15.31 4.92
N VAL A 49 -6.61 14.14 4.92
CA VAL A 49 -6.16 12.96 4.15
C VAL A 49 -6.10 13.28 2.65
N GLU A 50 -7.12 13.94 2.12
CA GLU A 50 -7.15 14.39 0.71
C GLU A 50 -6.01 15.38 0.39
N ALA A 51 -5.77 16.35 1.28
CA ALA A 51 -4.69 17.31 1.13
C ALA A 51 -3.33 16.62 1.12
N LEU A 52 -3.12 15.67 2.03
CA LEU A 52 -1.92 14.85 2.06
C LEU A 52 -1.75 14.04 0.77
N GLY A 53 -2.82 13.40 0.29
CA GLY A 53 -2.82 12.68 -0.99
C GLY A 53 -2.44 13.57 -2.18
N LYS A 54 -2.92 14.82 -2.21
CA LYS A 54 -2.53 15.80 -3.25
C LYS A 54 -1.04 16.15 -3.18
N ILE A 55 -0.50 16.34 -1.99
CA ILE A 55 0.94 16.59 -1.79
C ILE A 55 1.78 15.41 -2.31
N LEU A 56 1.38 14.18 -1.99
CA LEU A 56 2.08 12.98 -2.45
C LEU A 56 2.04 12.85 -3.97
N GLN A 57 0.86 13.02 -4.57
CA GLN A 57 0.70 12.99 -6.02
C GLN A 57 1.49 14.09 -6.73
N GLN A 58 1.58 15.28 -6.15
CA GLN A 58 2.40 16.36 -6.70
C GLN A 58 3.89 15.99 -6.66
N ASN A 59 4.39 15.46 -5.54
CA ASN A 59 5.79 15.07 -5.41
C ASN A 59 6.17 13.89 -6.31
N LEU A 60 5.24 12.96 -6.53
CA LEU A 60 5.34 11.90 -7.55
C LEU A 60 5.49 12.49 -8.96
N LYS A 61 4.58 13.41 -9.33
CA LYS A 61 4.62 14.08 -10.64
C LYS A 61 5.88 14.90 -10.87
N GLU A 62 6.39 15.53 -9.81
CA GLU A 62 7.63 16.31 -9.84
C GLU A 62 8.90 15.45 -9.78
N GLY A 63 8.77 14.12 -9.60
CA GLY A 63 9.89 13.19 -9.47
C GLY A 63 10.71 13.37 -8.18
N LYS A 64 10.21 14.15 -7.21
CA LYS A 64 10.82 14.33 -5.88
C LYS A 64 10.63 13.12 -4.97
N LEU A 65 9.64 12.30 -5.31
CA LEU A 65 9.31 11.05 -4.65
C LEU A 65 8.96 10.05 -5.75
N THR A 66 9.43 8.81 -5.63
CA THR A 66 9.06 7.73 -6.55
C THR A 66 8.25 6.67 -5.82
N ASP A 67 7.48 5.88 -6.55
CA ASP A 67 6.73 4.75 -5.98
C ASP A 67 7.66 3.76 -5.26
N ALA A 68 8.85 3.51 -5.82
CA ALA A 68 9.86 2.66 -5.21
C ALA A 68 10.38 3.23 -3.89
N GLN A 69 10.67 4.54 -3.85
CA GLN A 69 11.11 5.21 -2.62
C GLN A 69 9.99 5.22 -1.58
N MET A 70 8.74 5.47 -1.96
CA MET A 70 7.64 5.39 -1.00
C MET A 70 7.47 4.01 -0.40
N HIS A 71 7.57 2.96 -1.22
CA HIS A 71 7.43 1.60 -0.76
C HIS A 71 8.56 1.22 0.23
N GLU A 72 9.80 1.60 -0.09
CA GLU A 72 10.97 1.41 0.77
C GLU A 72 10.84 2.18 2.09
N GLU A 73 10.41 3.44 2.04
CA GLU A 73 10.24 4.30 3.21
C GLU A 73 9.06 3.82 4.07
N LEU A 74 8.01 3.24 3.47
CA LEU A 74 6.91 2.60 4.18
C LEU A 74 7.37 1.33 4.91
N MET A 75 8.14 0.48 4.24
CA MET A 75 8.70 -0.75 4.84
C MET A 75 9.70 -0.46 5.96
N SER A 76 10.47 0.62 5.83
CA SER A 76 11.43 1.04 6.84
C SER A 76 10.81 1.91 7.95
N GLY A 77 9.53 2.26 7.84
CA GLY A 77 8.83 3.11 8.82
C GLY A 77 9.21 4.60 8.77
N ASN A 78 9.98 5.00 7.76
CA ASN A 78 10.50 6.36 7.60
C ASN A 78 9.63 7.24 6.68
N LEU A 79 8.55 6.69 6.13
CA LEU A 79 7.67 7.41 5.19
C LEU A 79 7.14 8.73 5.78
N ASP A 80 6.77 8.77 7.06
CA ASP A 80 6.35 10.02 7.73
C ASP A 80 7.44 11.09 7.63
N GLN A 81 8.68 10.76 8.00
CA GLN A 81 9.81 11.68 7.94
C GLN A 81 10.10 12.12 6.50
N LYS A 82 10.00 11.21 5.54
CA LYS A 82 10.18 11.50 4.13
C LYS A 82 9.16 12.53 3.66
N ILE A 83 7.88 12.30 3.95
CA ILE A 83 6.78 13.18 3.55
C ILE A 83 6.92 14.57 4.21
N ARG A 84 7.28 14.63 5.49
CA ARG A 84 7.59 15.89 6.20
C ARG A 84 8.70 16.68 5.52
N GLY A 85 9.71 16.00 4.99
CA GLY A 85 10.83 16.62 4.27
C GLY A 85 10.46 17.12 2.86
N LEU A 86 9.41 16.57 2.25
CA LEU A 86 8.99 16.93 0.89
C LEU A 86 8.08 18.16 0.84
N ASN A 87 7.25 18.36 1.87
CA ASN A 87 6.37 19.52 1.95
C ASN A 87 6.17 19.95 3.43
N PRO A 88 6.39 21.23 3.76
CA PRO A 88 6.23 21.74 5.12
C PRO A 88 4.79 21.62 5.67
N GLU A 89 3.79 21.59 4.79
CA GLU A 89 2.37 21.40 5.15
C GLU A 89 2.05 19.94 5.48
N ALA A 90 2.88 18.98 5.03
CA ALA A 90 2.57 17.57 5.19
C ALA A 90 2.76 17.07 6.64
N GLY A 91 3.68 17.67 7.41
CA GLY A 91 3.89 17.30 8.81
C GLY A 91 2.67 17.57 9.70
N PRO A 92 2.14 18.80 9.73
CA PRO A 92 0.89 19.10 10.44
C PRO A 92 -0.29 18.22 9.99
N LEU A 93 -0.41 17.94 8.69
CA LEU A 93 -1.44 17.03 8.16
C LEU A 93 -1.28 15.60 8.72
N LEU A 94 -0.07 15.06 8.72
CA LEU A 94 0.23 13.74 9.27
C LEU A 94 -0.05 13.67 10.78
N ASP A 95 0.32 14.70 11.53
CA ASP A 95 0.08 14.79 12.97
C ASP A 95 -1.43 14.85 13.28
N ASP A 96 -2.19 15.69 12.55
CA ASP A 96 -3.63 15.84 12.74
C ASP A 96 -4.40 14.56 12.36
N ILE A 97 -4.04 13.93 11.24
CA ILE A 97 -4.60 12.64 10.84
C ILE A 97 -4.27 11.61 11.91
N GLY A 98 -2.99 11.52 12.34
CA GLY A 98 -2.50 10.66 13.41
C GLY A 98 -3.29 10.80 14.72
N GLN A 99 -3.53 12.03 15.16
CA GLN A 99 -4.32 12.37 16.35
C GLN A 99 -5.78 11.92 16.20
N ALA A 100 -6.41 12.21 15.06
CA ALA A 100 -7.78 11.79 14.79
C ALA A 100 -7.92 10.26 14.79
N MET A 101 -6.92 9.55 14.28
CA MET A 101 -6.92 8.08 14.25
C MET A 101 -6.57 7.45 15.59
N LYS A 102 -5.75 8.07 16.44
CA LYS A 102 -5.47 7.60 17.81
C LYS A 102 -6.73 7.46 18.66
N ASN A 103 -7.73 8.29 18.39
CA ASN A 103 -9.02 8.25 19.07
C ASN A 103 -9.99 7.23 18.44
N HIS A 104 -9.58 6.54 17.37
CA HIS A 104 -10.35 5.52 16.67
C HIS A 104 -9.87 4.12 17.08
N PRO A 105 -10.76 3.13 17.26
CA PRO A 105 -10.39 1.75 17.63
C PRO A 105 -9.44 1.06 16.63
N ASN A 106 -9.25 1.64 15.44
CA ASN A 106 -8.42 1.10 14.37
C ASN A 106 -7.19 1.98 14.08
N ALA A 107 -6.61 2.60 15.12
CA ALA A 107 -5.47 3.53 15.03
C ALA A 107 -4.24 2.96 14.30
N GLU A 108 -4.07 1.64 14.28
CA GLU A 108 -2.99 0.94 13.57
C GLU A 108 -3.14 0.97 12.04
N ASN A 109 -4.24 1.54 11.50
CA ASN A 109 -4.51 1.58 10.06
C ASN A 109 -3.89 2.76 9.31
N LEU A 110 -3.09 3.63 9.94
CA LEU A 110 -2.42 4.72 9.21
C LEU A 110 -1.49 4.21 8.09
N PRO A 111 -0.61 3.22 8.33
CA PRO A 111 0.19 2.64 7.26
C PRO A 111 -0.69 2.02 6.17
N ASN A 112 -1.82 1.42 6.53
CA ASN A 112 -2.79 0.85 5.58
C ASN A 112 -3.51 1.94 4.77
N LEU A 113 -3.80 3.09 5.36
CA LEU A 113 -4.39 4.25 4.69
C LEU A 113 -3.38 4.88 3.72
N LEU A 114 -2.12 5.04 4.15
CA LEU A 114 -1.03 5.48 3.27
C LEU A 114 -0.84 4.49 2.11
N ASN A 115 -0.89 3.19 2.37
CA ASN A 115 -0.83 2.16 1.34
C ASN A 115 -2.02 2.21 0.38
N GLY A 116 -3.24 2.39 0.91
CA GLY A 116 -4.46 2.53 0.11
C GLY A 116 -4.46 3.77 -0.79
N MET A 117 -3.93 4.89 -0.32
CA MET A 117 -3.78 6.11 -1.14
C MET A 117 -2.77 5.95 -2.28
N MET A 118 -1.79 5.05 -2.13
CA MET A 118 -0.80 4.76 -3.17
C MET A 118 -1.33 3.83 -4.25
N GLY A 119 -2.51 3.21 -4.08
CA GLY A 119 -3.02 2.23 -5.03
C GLY A 119 -2.16 0.98 -5.14
N THR A 120 -1.29 0.71 -4.16
CA THR A 120 -0.44 -0.49 -4.08
C THR A 120 -1.17 -1.72 -3.53
N GLY A 121 -2.51 -1.71 -3.54
CA GLY A 121 -3.30 -2.93 -3.49
C GLY A 121 -3.25 -3.57 -4.87
N GLN A 122 -2.46 -4.64 -5.00
CA GLN A 122 -2.54 -5.53 -6.16
C GLN A 122 -3.97 -6.04 -6.37
#